data_AF-A0A1Q9VVU6-F1
#
_entry.id   AF-A0A1Q9VVU6-F1
#
_cell.length_a   1.000
_cell.length_b   1.000
_cell.length_c   1.000
_cell.angle_alpha   90.00
_cell.angle_beta   90.00
_cell.angle_gamma   90.00
#
_symmetry.space_group_name_H-M   'P 1'
#
loop_
_entity.id
_entity.type
_entity.pdbx_description
1 polymer ?
#
loop_
_entity_poly.entity_id
_entity_poly.type
_entity_poly.pdbx_seq_one_letter_code
_entity_poly.pdbx_strand_id
1 'polypeptide(L)' 'MSTYHCTSVSLALDGDGLGTVWGVERAAVMLAEEGFGHVKEKEVEPDPFRAYFVARRCA' A
#
# COMPACT_ATOMS: atom_id res chain seq x y z
N MET A 1 4.93 -1.87 13.88
CA MET A 1 5.62 -1.79 12.58
C MET A 1 6.80 -2.75 12.62
N SER A 2 6.87 -3.77 11.74
CA SER A 2 7.88 -4.83 11.87
C SER A 2 8.74 -4.96 10.61
N THR A 3 10.05 -4.76 10.76
CA THR A 3 11.09 -5.07 9.77
C THR A 3 11.52 -6.54 9.84
N TYR A 4 11.25 -7.22 10.96
CA TYR A 4 11.62 -8.61 11.19
C TYR A 4 10.60 -9.63 10.64
N HIS A 5 9.45 -9.17 10.18
CA HIS A 5 8.39 -10.04 9.66
C HIS A 5 8.01 -9.71 8.22
N CYS A 6 7.39 -8.56 7.97
CA CYS A 6 6.77 -8.28 6.67
C CYS A 6 7.78 -8.23 5.53
N THR A 7 8.95 -7.63 5.79
CA THR A 7 10.04 -7.57 4.80
C THR A 7 10.73 -8.92 4.64
N SER A 8 11.10 -9.58 5.76
CA SER A 8 11.84 -10.84 5.73
C SER A 8 11.07 -11.98 5.08
N VAL A 9 9.77 -12.13 5.38
CA VAL A 9 8.93 -13.20 4.80
C VAL A 9 8.72 -12.96 3.31
N SER A 10 8.55 -11.70 2.87
CA SER A 10 8.43 -11.40 1.43
C SER A 10 9.72 -11.74 0.68
N LEU A 11 10.89 -11.36 1.22
CA LEU A 11 12.18 -11.65 0.59
C LEU A 11 12.50 -13.15 0.57
N ALA A 12 12.12 -13.90 1.61
CA ALA A 12 12.32 -15.34 1.66
C ALA A 12 11.54 -16.12 0.58
N LEU A 13 10.53 -15.49 -0.03
CA LEU A 13 9.72 -16.04 -1.11
C LEU A 13 9.99 -15.32 -2.45
N ASP A 14 11.17 -14.71 -2.62
CA ASP A 14 11.57 -13.93 -3.81
C ASP A 14 10.60 -12.78 -4.18
N GLY A 15 9.87 -12.23 -3.21
CA GLY A 15 9.00 -11.08 -3.40
C GLY A 15 9.69 -9.73 -3.20
N ASP A 16 8.99 -8.64 -3.51
CA ASP A 16 9.55 -7.29 -3.60
C ASP A 16 10.00 -6.66 -2.27
N GLY A 17 9.68 -7.26 -1.12
CA GLY A 17 10.21 -6.82 0.17
C GLY A 17 9.74 -5.44 0.63
N LEU A 18 8.64 -4.92 0.07
CA LEU A 18 8.11 -3.56 0.32
C LEU A 18 7.97 -3.24 1.82
N GLY A 19 7.61 -4.23 2.63
CA GLY A 19 7.53 -4.11 4.07
C GLY A 19 6.30 -3.34 4.57
N THR A 20 6.21 -3.17 5.89
CA THR A 20 5.04 -2.52 6.53
C THR A 20 4.93 -1.03 6.20
N VAL A 21 6.04 -0.39 5.83
CA VAL A 21 6.22 1.07 5.73
C VAL A 21 6.48 1.54 4.30
N TRP A 22 5.99 0.77 3.34
CA TRP A 22 6.17 1.05 1.92
C TRP A 22 5.61 2.41 1.46
N GLY A 23 4.69 3.02 2.24
CA GLY A 23 4.27 4.40 2.09
C GLY A 23 3.03 4.59 1.20
N VAL A 24 2.33 5.71 1.43
CA VAL A 24 1.08 6.05 0.71
C VAL A 24 1.36 6.47 -0.73
N GLU A 25 2.51 7.09 -0.96
CA GLU A 25 2.97 7.53 -2.28
C GLU A 25 3.23 6.32 -3.17
N ARG A 26 3.90 5.29 -2.64
CA ARG A 26 4.15 4.04 -3.36
C ARG A 26 2.88 3.26 -3.61
N ALA A 27 1.98 3.20 -2.63
CA ALA A 27 0.67 2.57 -2.78
C ALA A 27 -0.16 3.24 -3.89
N ALA A 28 -0.17 4.57 -3.95
CA ALA A 28 -0.88 5.32 -4.98
C ALA A 28 -0.31 5.06 -6.39
N VAL A 29 1.01 5.01 -6.53
CA VAL A 29 1.67 4.67 -7.82
C VAL A 29 1.30 3.27 -8.27
N MET A 30 1.40 2.26 -7.39
CA MET A 30 1.08 0.88 -7.74
C MET A 30 -0.40 0.71 -8.12
N LEU A 31 -1.31 1.42 -7.44
CA LEU A 31 -2.73 1.44 -7.84
C LEU A 31 -2.92 2.09 -9.23
N ALA A 32 -2.21 3.17 -9.54
CA ALA A 32 -2.29 3.80 -10.85
C ALA A 32 -1.73 2.89 -11.97
N GLU A 33 -0.61 2.21 -11.72
CA GLU A 33 0.01 1.26 -12.65
C GLU A 33 -0.91 0.08 -12.99
N GLU A 34 -1.71 -0.37 -12.03
CA GLU A 34 -2.72 -1.43 -12.21
C GLU A 34 -4.02 -0.95 -12.91
N GLY A 35 -4.06 0.31 -13.37
CA GLY A 35 -5.17 0.85 -14.16
C GLY A 35 -6.32 1.43 -13.34
N PHE A 36 -6.13 1.70 -12.05
CA PHE A 36 -7.09 2.49 -11.29
C PHE A 36 -6.91 3.99 -11.60
N GLY A 37 -7.70 4.52 -12.53
CA GLY A 37 -7.59 5.92 -12.93
C GLY A 37 -8.18 6.94 -11.94
N HIS A 38 -8.80 6.49 -10.85
CA HIS A 38 -9.21 7.38 -9.76
C HIS A 38 -8.95 6.76 -8.38
N VAL A 39 -7.88 7.18 -7.72
CA VAL A 39 -7.47 6.76 -6.37
C VAL A 39 -7.65 7.93 -5.39
N LYS A 40 -8.32 7.70 -4.26
CA LYS A 40 -8.43 8.66 -3.16
C LYS A 40 -8.02 8.01 -1.85
N GLU A 41 -7.15 8.69 -1.11
CA GLU A 41 -6.86 8.36 0.28
C GLU A 41 -7.90 9.00 1.19
N LYS A 42 -8.21 8.32 2.29
CA LYS A 42 -9.05 8.81 3.38
C LYS A 42 -8.38 8.51 4.71
N GLU A 43 -8.39 9.51 5.57
CA GLU A 43 -8.04 9.35 6.97
C GLU A 43 -9.29 8.99 7.77
N VAL A 44 -9.11 8.11 8.76
CA VAL A 44 -10.15 7.70 9.69
C VAL A 44 -9.64 8.00 11.08
N GLU A 45 -10.25 8.99 11.74
CA GLU A 45 -9.80 9.56 13.02
C GLU A 45 -9.51 8.53 14.14
N PRO A 46 -10.32 7.46 14.33
CA PRO A 46 -10.00 6.44 15.32
C PRO A 46 -8.87 5.46 14.92
N ASP A 47 -8.31 5.56 13.71
CA ASP A 47 -7.28 4.65 13.19
C ASP A 47 -6.14 5.42 12.48
N PRO A 48 -5.29 6.13 13.25
CA PRO A 48 -4.24 6.99 12.71
C PRO A 48 -3.08 6.23 12.04
N PHE A 49 -3.04 4.90 12.15
CA PHE A 49 -1.97 4.08 11.61
C PHE A 49 -2.26 3.51 10.22
N ARG A 50 -3.48 3.69 9.70
CA ARG A 50 -3.91 3.13 8.42
C ARG A 50 -4.36 4.22 7.46
N ALA A 51 -3.84 4.16 6.24
CA ALA A 51 -4.37 4.90 5.10
C ALA A 51 -5.45 4.07 4.40
N TYR A 52 -6.64 4.66 4.21
CA TYR A 52 -7.75 3.99 3.53
C TYR A 52 -7.83 4.45 2.07
N PHE A 53 -7.54 3.56 1.12
CA PHE A 53 -7.60 3.87 -0.30
C PHE A 53 -8.94 3.45 -0.92
N VAL A 54 -9.58 4.38 -1.64
CA VAL A 54 -10.75 4.14 -2.50
C VAL A 54 -10.30 4.30 -3.96
N ALA A 55 -10.08 3.18 -4.63
CA ALA A 55 -9.64 3.13 -6.01
C ALA A 55 -10.80 2.69 -6.94
N ARG A 56 -11.05 3.45 -8.00
CA ARG A 56 -12.04 3.12 -9.04
C ARG A 56 -11.32 2.88 -10.35
N ARG A 57 -11.71 1.80 -11.04
CA ARG A 57 -11.23 1.51 -12.38
C ARG A 57 -11.90 2.47 -13.36
N CYS A 58 -11.13 3.01 -14.29
CA CYS A 58 -11.71 3.68 -15.44
C CYS A 58 -12.26 2.60 -16.37
N ALA A 59 -13.53 2.72 -16.74
CA ALA A 59 -14.15 1.85 -17.75
C ALA A 59 -13.57 2.14 -19.13
#